data_AF-A0A0A2E7T6-F1
#
_entry.id   AF-A0A0A2E7T6-F1
#
_cell.length_a   1.000
_cell.length_b   1.000
_cell.length_c   1.000
_cell.angle_alpha   90.00
_cell.angle_beta   90.00
_cell.angle_gamma   90.00
#
_symmetry.space_group_name_H-M   'P 1'
#
loop_
_entity.id
_entity.type
_entity.pdbx_description
1 polymer ?
#
loop_
_entity_poly.entity_id
_entity_poly.type
_entity_poly.pdbx_seq_one_letter_code
_entity_poly.pdbx_strand_id
1 'polypeptide(L)'
;MKNPVLFVTGIDTNIGKTYATAFLAKKFMETGEKVITQKMIQTGCSGNSEDIEKHRELLGQPFLQEDEEGLTAPIIYSYPCSPHMAARIDGKKTDLSVIERATQKLIERGYDRVILEGAGGLMVPLTEDCLTVDYIQQKDYPVALVTNGRLGSINHTVLSLEVCRNRSIEVEYVIYNKYPACDRLICEDTVKYLTGYLSKYHPNAILLIMDELV
;
A
#
# COMPACT_ATOMS: atom_id res chain seq x y z
N MET A 1 -8.05 -18.63 -8.72
CA MET A 1 -7.68 -18.45 -7.29
C MET A 1 -7.42 -16.97 -7.09
N LYS A 2 -7.85 -16.39 -5.97
CA LYS A 2 -7.64 -14.96 -5.68
C LYS A 2 -6.13 -14.68 -5.63
N ASN A 3 -5.67 -13.54 -6.15
CA ASN A 3 -4.25 -13.20 -6.08
C ASN A 3 -3.84 -13.13 -4.60
N PRO A 4 -2.82 -13.91 -4.15
CA PRO A 4 -2.39 -13.87 -2.76
C PRO A 4 -1.78 -12.51 -2.39
N VAL A 5 -1.35 -11.72 -3.37
CA VAL A 5 -0.80 -10.38 -3.14
C VAL A 5 -1.89 -9.34 -3.30
N LEU A 6 -2.00 -8.43 -2.33
CA LEU A 6 -2.78 -7.20 -2.43
C LEU A 6 -1.84 -6.01 -2.29
N PHE A 7 -1.76 -5.17 -3.31
CA PHE A 7 -0.86 -4.02 -3.29
C PHE A 7 -1.53 -2.81 -2.65
N VAL A 8 -0.95 -2.25 -1.58
CA VAL A 8 -1.44 -1.04 -0.92
C VAL A 8 -0.69 0.17 -1.45
N THR A 9 -1.42 1.12 -2.03
CA THR A 9 -0.88 2.41 -2.47
C THR A 9 -1.76 3.56 -1.97
N GLY A 10 -1.33 4.79 -2.19
CA GLY A 10 -2.04 5.97 -1.72
C GLY A 10 -2.21 7.02 -2.81
N ILE A 11 -3.15 7.93 -2.59
CA ILE A 11 -3.28 9.12 -3.44
C ILE A 11 -2.15 10.14 -3.20
N ASP A 12 -1.36 9.95 -2.14
CA ASP A 12 -0.21 10.77 -1.77
C ASP A 12 0.72 10.04 -0.76
N THR A 13 1.85 10.66 -0.44
CA THR A 13 2.68 10.36 0.73
C THR A 13 1.98 10.79 2.02
N ASN A 14 2.24 10.10 3.13
CA ASN A 14 1.64 10.36 4.46
C ASN A 14 0.10 10.35 4.53
N ILE A 15 -0.57 9.71 3.55
CA ILE A 15 -2.03 9.53 3.55
C ILE A 15 -2.53 8.47 4.55
N GLY A 16 -1.61 7.77 5.23
CA GLY A 16 -1.92 6.70 6.19
C GLY A 16 -1.83 5.28 5.64
N LYS A 17 -0.97 5.03 4.65
CA LYS A 17 -0.76 3.67 4.08
C LYS A 17 -0.37 2.65 5.15
N THR A 18 0.62 2.95 5.98
CA THR A 18 1.10 2.08 7.07
C THR A 18 -0.06 1.60 7.98
N TYR A 19 -0.95 2.52 8.35
CA TYR A 19 -2.13 2.19 9.15
C TYR A 19 -3.17 1.39 8.37
N ALA A 20 -3.42 1.77 7.10
CA ALA A 20 -4.34 1.06 6.22
C ALA A 20 -3.87 -0.38 5.92
N THR A 21 -2.56 -0.60 5.79
CA THR A 21 -1.92 -1.90 5.62
C THR A 21 -2.17 -2.78 6.85
N ALA A 22 -1.92 -2.27 8.06
CA ALA A 22 -2.25 -2.97 9.30
C ALA A 22 -3.77 -3.23 9.45
N PHE A 23 -4.60 -2.28 9.02
CA PHE A 23 -6.07 -2.39 9.11
C PHE A 23 -6.61 -3.51 8.22
N LEU A 24 -6.12 -3.59 6.99
CA LEU A 24 -6.44 -4.70 6.11
C LEU A 24 -5.92 -6.02 6.66
N ALA A 25 -4.68 -6.04 7.17
CA ALA A 25 -4.09 -7.25 7.76
C ALA A 25 -4.97 -7.79 8.89
N LYS A 26 -5.36 -6.93 9.84
CA LYS A 26 -6.24 -7.31 10.95
C LYS A 26 -7.57 -7.86 10.44
N LYS A 27 -8.22 -7.19 9.48
CA LYS A 27 -9.48 -7.66 8.88
C LYS A 27 -9.39 -9.04 8.23
N PHE A 28 -8.32 -9.32 7.49
CA PHE A 28 -8.12 -10.64 6.88
C PHE A 28 -7.71 -11.71 7.94
N MET A 29 -6.99 -11.33 8.99
CA MET A 29 -6.73 -12.26 10.10
C MET A 29 -8.02 -12.62 10.84
N GLU A 30 -8.96 -11.67 11.00
CA GLU A 30 -10.28 -11.90 11.60
C GLU A 30 -11.15 -12.86 10.78
N THR A 31 -10.91 -12.99 9.47
CA THR A 31 -11.55 -14.00 8.62
C THR A 31 -10.84 -15.36 8.63
N GLY A 32 -9.76 -15.49 9.41
CA GLY A 32 -8.98 -16.71 9.56
C GLY A 32 -7.87 -16.90 8.52
N GLU A 33 -7.60 -15.90 7.67
CA GLU A 33 -6.52 -15.96 6.69
C GLU A 33 -5.15 -15.82 7.39
N LYS A 34 -4.13 -16.55 6.94
CA LYS A 34 -2.74 -16.35 7.35
C LYS A 34 -2.16 -15.18 6.56
N VAL A 35 -2.01 -14.03 7.21
CA VAL A 35 -1.63 -12.77 6.56
C VAL A 35 -0.22 -12.32 6.97
N ILE A 36 0.53 -11.77 6.03
CA ILE A 36 1.77 -11.03 6.30
C ILE A 36 1.78 -9.68 5.60
N THR A 37 2.34 -8.67 6.27
CA THR A 37 2.59 -7.35 5.69
C THR A 37 4.03 -7.27 5.19
N GLN A 38 4.21 -6.63 4.04
CA GLN A 38 5.51 -6.41 3.39
C GLN A 38 5.58 -4.96 2.90
N LYS A 39 6.70 -4.27 3.12
CA LYS A 39 7.02 -2.96 2.57
C LYS A 39 7.94 -3.14 1.38
N MET A 40 7.49 -2.76 0.18
CA MET A 40 8.25 -3.01 -1.04
C MET A 40 9.63 -2.32 -1.03
N ILE A 41 9.66 -1.06 -0.61
CA ILE A 41 10.83 -0.19 -0.53
C ILE A 41 10.57 0.77 0.63
N GLN A 42 11.49 0.78 1.59
CA GLN A 42 11.54 1.78 2.65
C GLN A 42 12.58 2.85 2.29
N THR A 43 12.25 4.10 2.56
CA THR A 43 13.17 5.23 2.42
C THR A 43 13.20 6.01 3.73
N GLY A 44 14.33 6.63 4.05
CA GLY A 44 14.46 7.52 5.21
C GLY A 44 14.84 6.84 6.52
N CYS A 45 15.29 5.58 6.49
CA CYS A 45 15.77 4.89 7.68
C CYS A 45 17.06 4.11 7.41
N SER A 46 17.74 3.71 8.47
CA SER A 46 18.94 2.87 8.44
C SER A 46 18.75 1.68 9.36
N GLY A 47 18.88 0.47 8.83
CA GLY A 47 18.59 -0.76 9.58
C GLY A 47 17.20 -1.29 9.23
N ASN A 48 16.29 -1.34 10.19
CA ASN A 48 14.95 -1.90 10.02
C ASN A 48 13.99 -0.92 9.34
N SER A 49 12.91 -1.45 8.75
CA SER A 49 11.83 -0.63 8.23
C SER A 49 10.91 -0.17 9.35
N GLU A 50 10.82 1.15 9.52
CA GLU A 50 9.89 1.78 10.47
C GLU A 50 8.42 1.46 10.13
N ASP A 51 8.08 1.28 8.85
CA ASP A 51 6.74 0.85 8.44
C ASP A 51 6.44 -0.59 8.88
N ILE A 52 7.38 -1.52 8.73
CA ILE A 52 7.22 -2.89 9.23
C ILE A 52 7.13 -2.93 10.76
N GLU A 53 8.00 -2.19 11.45
CA GLU A 53 7.92 -1.99 12.90
C GLU A 53 6.52 -1.52 13.31
N LYS A 54 6.00 -0.51 12.60
CA LYS A 54 4.67 0.01 12.88
C LYS A 54 3.56 -0.99 12.57
N HIS A 55 3.69 -1.80 11.52
CA HIS A 55 2.73 -2.87 11.24
C HIS A 55 2.68 -3.87 12.40
N ARG A 56 3.82 -4.31 12.93
CA ARG A 56 3.88 -5.26 14.05
C ARG A 56 3.28 -4.66 15.31
N GLU A 57 3.61 -3.40 15.62
CA GLU A 57 3.04 -2.67 16.76
C GLU A 57 1.50 -2.61 16.68
N LEU A 58 0.96 -2.16 15.54
CA LEU A 58 -0.49 -2.02 15.34
C LEU A 58 -1.22 -3.36 15.35
N LEU A 59 -0.56 -4.43 14.89
CA LEU A 59 -1.12 -5.79 14.93
C LEU A 59 -0.95 -6.46 16.29
N GLY A 60 -0.26 -5.83 17.25
CA GLY A 60 0.05 -6.44 18.56
C GLY A 60 0.96 -7.67 18.44
N GLN A 61 1.81 -7.71 17.41
CA GLN A 61 2.70 -8.82 17.10
C GLN A 61 4.16 -8.47 17.45
N PRO A 62 4.98 -9.43 17.91
CA PRO A 62 6.42 -9.25 17.92
C PRO A 62 6.96 -9.24 16.48
N PHE A 63 8.23 -8.88 16.32
CA PHE A 63 8.93 -9.15 15.08
C PHE A 63 8.88 -10.64 14.71
N LEU A 64 8.69 -10.91 13.43
CA LEU A 64 8.64 -12.24 12.86
C LEU A 64 10.03 -12.63 12.32
N GLN A 65 10.24 -13.92 12.13
CA GLN A 65 11.47 -14.43 11.49
C GLN A 65 11.62 -13.84 10.07
N GLU A 66 10.52 -13.65 9.34
CA GLU A 66 10.51 -13.02 8.01
C GLU A 66 11.02 -11.56 8.05
N ASP A 67 10.85 -10.85 9.16
CA ASP A 67 11.34 -9.49 9.33
C ASP A 67 12.87 -9.48 9.49
N GLU A 68 13.39 -10.37 10.34
CA GLU A 68 14.84 -10.53 10.57
C GLU A 68 15.58 -10.99 9.30
N GLU A 69 14.94 -11.81 8.48
CA GLU A 69 15.48 -12.27 7.20
C GLU A 69 15.39 -11.21 6.07
N GLY A 70 14.75 -10.07 6.34
CA GLY A 70 14.56 -9.00 5.35
C GLY A 70 13.54 -9.32 4.27
N LEU A 71 12.65 -10.31 4.47
CA LEU A 71 11.61 -10.64 3.49
C LEU A 71 10.49 -9.60 3.48
N THR A 72 10.18 -9.02 4.64
CA THR A 72 9.11 -8.02 4.77
C THR A 72 9.58 -6.61 4.42
N ALA A 73 10.88 -6.33 4.40
CA ALA A 73 11.44 -5.06 3.94
C ALA A 73 12.74 -5.28 3.13
N PRO A 74 12.63 -5.83 1.91
CA PRO A 74 13.79 -6.27 1.11
C PRO A 74 14.69 -5.14 0.61
N ILE A 75 14.18 -3.90 0.54
CA ILE A 75 14.93 -2.74 0.06
C ILE A 75 14.74 -1.58 1.03
N ILE A 76 15.86 -1.06 1.53
CA ILE A 76 15.92 0.07 2.47
C ILE A 76 16.95 1.07 1.97
N TYR A 77 16.53 2.33 1.85
CA TYR A 77 17.37 3.47 1.47
C TYR A 77 17.41 4.53 2.57
N SER A 78 18.55 5.20 2.70
CA SER A 78 18.83 6.06 3.85
C SER A 78 18.06 7.38 3.85
N TYR A 79 17.79 7.96 2.68
CA TYR A 79 17.26 9.32 2.56
C TYR A 79 15.74 9.35 2.32
N PRO A 80 14.96 10.19 3.03
CA PRO A 80 13.50 10.22 2.96
C PRO A 80 13.00 10.96 1.71
N CYS A 81 13.15 10.34 0.54
CA CYS A 81 12.68 10.85 -0.74
C CYS A 81 12.11 9.71 -1.60
N SER A 82 11.66 10.01 -2.82
CA SER A 82 11.18 8.98 -3.74
C SER A 82 12.22 7.87 -3.97
N PRO A 83 11.83 6.60 -4.13
CA PRO A 83 12.75 5.47 -4.23
C PRO A 83 13.89 5.63 -5.25
N HIS A 84 13.61 6.08 -6.47
CA HIS A 84 14.64 6.27 -7.50
C HIS A 84 15.76 7.25 -7.06
N MET A 85 15.37 8.34 -6.40
CA MET A 85 16.31 9.34 -5.88
C MET A 85 17.04 8.82 -4.65
N ALA A 86 16.36 8.10 -3.76
CA ALA A 86 16.96 7.53 -2.56
C ALA A 86 18.03 6.48 -2.92
N ALA A 87 17.75 5.63 -3.91
CA ALA A 87 18.72 4.69 -4.47
C ALA A 87 19.96 5.41 -5.01
N ARG A 88 19.77 6.52 -5.75
CA ARG A 88 20.86 7.33 -6.29
C ARG A 88 21.73 7.95 -5.20
N ILE A 89 21.11 8.49 -4.14
CA ILE A 89 21.83 9.06 -2.98
C ILE A 89 22.68 7.99 -2.29
N ASP A 90 22.13 6.78 -2.13
CA ASP A 90 22.84 5.64 -1.58
C ASP A 90 23.90 5.03 -2.53
N GLY A 91 24.04 5.55 -3.76
CA GLY A 91 24.94 4.99 -4.78
C GLY A 91 24.53 3.60 -5.26
N LYS A 92 23.24 3.25 -5.14
CA LYS A 92 22.66 1.93 -5.47
C LYS A 92 21.79 2.02 -6.73
N LYS A 93 21.60 0.88 -7.39
CA LYS A 93 20.56 0.68 -8.40
C LYS A 93 19.47 -0.22 -7.80
N THR A 94 18.22 0.19 -7.91
CA THR A 94 17.08 -0.62 -7.43
C THR A 94 16.91 -1.86 -8.31
N ASP A 95 17.03 -3.05 -7.71
CA ASP A 95 16.67 -4.32 -8.33
C ASP A 95 15.29 -4.77 -7.81
N LEU A 96 14.23 -4.53 -8.60
CA LEU A 96 12.87 -4.88 -8.22
C LEU A 96 12.66 -6.39 -8.09
N SER A 97 13.51 -7.22 -8.70
CA SER A 97 13.39 -8.68 -8.58
C SER A 97 13.69 -9.18 -7.15
N VAL A 98 14.35 -8.37 -6.32
CA VAL A 98 14.53 -8.68 -4.88
C VAL A 98 13.18 -8.70 -4.17
N ILE A 99 12.30 -7.74 -4.49
CA ILE A 99 10.94 -7.64 -3.90
C ILE A 99 10.15 -8.89 -4.28
N GLU A 100 10.18 -9.26 -5.56
CA GLU A 100 9.47 -10.42 -6.09
C GLU A 100 9.91 -11.73 -5.43
N ARG A 101 11.23 -11.94 -5.31
CA ARG A 101 11.77 -13.12 -4.61
C ARG A 101 11.34 -13.16 -3.15
N ALA A 102 11.31 -12.02 -2.48
CA ALA A 102 10.86 -11.93 -1.10
C ALA A 102 9.36 -12.25 -0.99
N THR A 103 8.51 -11.62 -1.81
CA THR A 103 7.06 -11.90 -1.87
C THR A 103 6.77 -13.37 -2.17
N GLN A 104 7.48 -13.96 -3.14
CA GLN A 104 7.30 -15.36 -3.51
C GLN A 104 7.68 -16.32 -2.38
N LYS A 105 8.78 -16.04 -1.65
CA LYS A 105 9.15 -16.82 -0.45
C LYS A 105 8.10 -16.75 0.64
N LEU A 106 7.46 -15.59 0.83
CA LEU A 106 6.35 -15.45 1.78
C LEU A 106 5.17 -16.35 1.35
N ILE A 107 4.79 -16.33 0.07
CA ILE A 107 3.73 -17.21 -0.45
C ILE A 107 4.08 -18.70 -0.24
N GLU A 108 5.33 -19.09 -0.52
CA GLU A 108 5.82 -20.47 -0.32
C GLU A 108 5.80 -20.92 1.15
N ARG A 109 5.86 -19.98 2.11
CA ARG A 109 5.66 -20.24 3.56
C ARG A 109 4.18 -20.38 3.95
N GLY A 110 3.29 -20.40 2.97
CA GLY A 110 1.86 -20.66 3.13
C GLY A 110 1.09 -19.47 3.67
N TYR A 111 1.56 -18.23 3.48
CA TYR A 111 0.72 -17.05 3.73
C TYR A 111 -0.37 -16.97 2.65
N ASP A 112 -1.64 -16.95 3.07
CA ASP A 112 -2.80 -16.82 2.19
C ASP A 112 -2.87 -15.42 1.57
N ARG A 113 -2.39 -14.41 2.30
CA ARG A 113 -2.32 -13.02 1.86
C ARG A 113 -0.97 -12.38 2.19
N VAL A 114 -0.37 -11.75 1.19
CA VAL A 114 0.74 -10.80 1.33
C VAL A 114 0.21 -9.41 1.02
N ILE A 115 0.15 -8.56 2.05
CA ILE A 115 -0.22 -7.15 1.88
C ILE A 115 1.05 -6.36 1.59
N LEU A 116 1.26 -6.05 0.32
CA LEU A 116 2.46 -5.39 -0.18
C LEU A 116 2.25 -3.88 -0.21
N GLU A 117 2.79 -3.18 0.77
CA GLU A 117 2.75 -1.73 0.85
C GLU A 117 3.79 -1.07 -0.09
N GLY A 118 3.29 -0.14 -0.91
CA GLY A 118 4.09 0.71 -1.78
C GLY A 118 4.71 1.93 -1.11
N ALA A 119 5.66 2.56 -1.81
CA ALA A 119 6.24 3.85 -1.42
C ALA A 119 5.52 4.99 -2.17
N GLY A 120 4.84 5.88 -1.42
CA GLY A 120 4.11 7.02 -2.01
C GLY A 120 2.84 6.60 -2.75
N GLY A 121 2.63 7.10 -3.98
CA GLY A 121 1.46 6.83 -4.81
C GLY A 121 1.77 6.13 -6.14
N LEU A 122 0.74 5.92 -6.97
CA LEU A 122 0.82 5.15 -8.21
C LEU A 122 1.88 5.65 -9.20
N MET A 123 2.07 6.96 -9.30
CA MET A 123 2.99 7.58 -10.25
C MET A 123 4.37 7.88 -9.65
N VAL A 124 4.69 7.34 -8.46
CA VAL A 124 6.01 7.51 -7.86
C VAL A 124 7.03 6.63 -8.59
N PRO A 125 8.23 7.15 -8.92
CA PRO A 125 9.25 6.36 -9.60
C PRO A 125 9.96 5.43 -8.62
N LEU A 126 9.91 4.13 -8.92
CA LEU A 126 10.70 3.11 -8.24
C LEU A 126 12.14 3.09 -8.76
N THR A 127 12.26 3.28 -10.08
CA THR A 127 13.52 3.47 -10.83
C THR A 127 13.33 4.64 -11.82
N GLU A 128 14.35 4.95 -12.62
CA GLU A 128 14.22 5.95 -13.70
C GLU A 128 13.21 5.53 -14.78
N ASP A 129 13.00 4.22 -14.97
CA ASP A 129 12.25 3.66 -16.08
C ASP A 129 10.98 2.90 -15.64
N CYS A 130 10.67 2.90 -14.34
CA CYS A 130 9.56 2.14 -13.78
C CYS A 130 8.86 2.91 -12.65
N LEU A 131 7.58 3.19 -12.86
CA LEU A 131 6.68 3.74 -11.84
C LEU A 131 6.05 2.62 -11.02
N THR A 132 5.55 2.96 -9.83
CA THR A 132 4.78 2.03 -8.99
C THR A 132 3.63 1.37 -9.76
N VAL A 133 2.90 2.13 -10.58
CA VAL A 133 1.80 1.61 -11.39
C VAL A 133 2.24 0.62 -12.47
N ASP A 134 3.44 0.79 -13.03
CA ASP A 134 3.99 -0.12 -14.03
C ASP A 134 4.34 -1.46 -13.38
N TYR A 135 4.92 -1.42 -12.17
CA TYR A 135 5.19 -2.63 -11.38
C TYR A 135 3.90 -3.38 -11.04
N ILE A 136 2.87 -2.68 -10.56
CA ILE A 136 1.55 -3.28 -10.25
C ILE A 136 0.96 -3.94 -11.50
N GLN A 137 0.98 -3.25 -12.64
CA GLN A 137 0.45 -3.76 -13.90
C GLN A 137 1.20 -5.01 -14.38
N GLN A 138 2.54 -4.97 -14.35
CA GLN A 138 3.38 -6.10 -14.77
C GLN A 138 3.16 -7.36 -13.93
N LYS A 139 2.79 -7.19 -12.66
CA LYS A 139 2.54 -8.29 -11.72
C LYS A 139 1.08 -8.71 -11.60
N ASP A 140 0.19 -8.02 -12.30
CA ASP A 140 -1.25 -8.26 -12.24
C ASP A 140 -1.78 -8.26 -10.78
N TYR A 141 -1.26 -7.33 -9.97
CA TYR A 141 -1.67 -7.21 -8.57
C TYR A 141 -2.93 -6.37 -8.43
N PRO A 142 -3.96 -6.84 -7.70
CA PRO A 142 -5.06 -5.99 -7.30
C PRO A 142 -4.58 -4.91 -6.32
N VAL A 143 -5.26 -3.77 -6.32
CA VAL A 143 -4.89 -2.59 -5.54
C VAL A 143 -5.89 -2.30 -4.42
N ALA A 144 -5.35 -1.99 -3.24
CA ALA A 144 -6.02 -1.23 -2.20
C ALA A 144 -5.51 0.23 -2.23
N LEU A 145 -6.38 1.16 -2.62
CA LEU A 145 -6.05 2.58 -2.74
C LEU A 145 -6.45 3.35 -1.47
N VAL A 146 -5.48 3.94 -0.78
CA VAL A 146 -5.69 4.73 0.42
C VAL A 146 -5.95 6.20 0.08
N THR A 147 -7.04 6.73 0.60
CA THR A 147 -7.48 8.12 0.48
C THR A 147 -7.89 8.69 1.85
N ASN A 148 -8.24 9.98 1.91
CA ASN A 148 -8.74 10.63 3.13
C ASN A 148 -9.67 11.82 2.77
N GLY A 149 -10.11 12.57 3.79
CA GLY A 149 -11.01 13.71 3.66
C GLY A 149 -10.37 15.09 3.50
N ARG A 150 -9.06 15.22 3.24
CA ARG A 150 -8.47 16.56 3.07
C ARG A 150 -8.96 17.19 1.75
N LEU A 151 -9.01 18.52 1.69
CA LEU A 151 -9.36 19.24 0.47
C LEU A 151 -8.43 18.81 -0.69
N GLY A 152 -9.02 18.50 -1.85
CA GLY A 152 -8.30 17.97 -3.01
C GLY A 152 -8.22 16.45 -3.09
N SER A 153 -8.55 15.70 -2.03
CA SER A 153 -8.49 14.22 -2.07
C SER A 153 -9.44 13.60 -3.07
N ILE A 154 -10.61 14.19 -3.33
CA ILE A 154 -11.49 13.72 -4.41
C ILE A 154 -10.75 13.71 -5.76
N ASN A 155 -10.08 14.81 -6.11
CA ASN A 155 -9.32 14.91 -7.35
C ASN A 155 -8.22 13.84 -7.42
N HIS A 156 -7.38 13.73 -6.39
CA HIS A 156 -6.28 12.76 -6.40
C HIS A 156 -6.77 11.30 -6.40
N THR A 157 -7.89 11.01 -5.72
CA THR A 157 -8.51 9.68 -5.72
C THR A 157 -9.03 9.34 -7.10
N VAL A 158 -9.80 10.25 -7.72
CA VAL A 158 -10.37 10.03 -9.06
C VAL A 158 -9.26 9.87 -10.10
N LEU A 159 -8.23 10.71 -10.07
CA LEU A 159 -7.06 10.57 -10.96
C LEU A 159 -6.37 9.22 -10.78
N SER A 160 -6.22 8.75 -9.54
CA SER A 160 -5.61 7.44 -9.24
C SER A 160 -6.48 6.29 -9.75
N LEU A 161 -7.80 6.36 -9.55
CA LEU A 161 -8.76 5.37 -10.03
C LEU A 161 -8.80 5.30 -11.57
N GLU A 162 -8.81 6.44 -12.24
CA GLU A 162 -8.74 6.50 -13.70
C GLU A 162 -7.41 5.95 -14.24
N VAL A 163 -6.30 6.20 -13.55
CA VAL A 163 -5.00 5.59 -13.87
C VAL A 163 -5.05 4.06 -13.79
N CYS A 164 -5.64 3.50 -12.72
CA CYS A 164 -5.83 2.06 -12.60
C CYS A 164 -6.73 1.51 -13.70
N ARG A 165 -7.88 2.16 -13.94
CA ARG A 165 -8.85 1.76 -14.97
C ARG A 165 -8.26 1.75 -16.37
N ASN A 166 -7.54 2.82 -16.75
CA ASN A 166 -6.91 2.94 -18.06
C ASN A 166 -5.76 1.94 -18.28
N ARG A 167 -5.21 1.40 -17.19
CA ARG A 167 -4.18 0.35 -17.21
C ARG A 167 -4.75 -1.04 -16.94
N SER A 168 -6.06 -1.19 -16.85
CA SER A 168 -6.75 -2.45 -16.53
C SER A 168 -6.29 -3.09 -15.20
N ILE A 169 -5.89 -2.26 -14.24
CA ILE A 169 -5.54 -2.69 -12.88
C ILE A 169 -6.82 -2.79 -12.06
N GLU A 170 -7.05 -3.95 -11.45
CA GLU A 170 -8.16 -4.14 -10.52
C GLU A 170 -7.94 -3.32 -9.25
N VAL A 171 -8.97 -2.56 -8.85
CA VAL A 171 -9.03 -1.91 -7.55
C VAL A 171 -9.99 -2.72 -6.69
N GLU A 172 -9.46 -3.52 -5.77
CA GLU A 172 -10.27 -4.36 -4.87
C GLU A 172 -10.83 -3.51 -3.72
N TYR A 173 -10.03 -2.57 -3.21
CA TYR A 173 -10.42 -1.73 -2.09
C TYR A 173 -10.08 -0.26 -2.32
N VAL A 174 -10.96 0.62 -1.84
CA VAL A 174 -10.62 2.00 -1.53
C VAL A 174 -10.72 2.16 -0.03
N ILE A 175 -9.65 2.58 0.63
CA ILE A 175 -9.59 2.74 2.08
C ILE A 175 -9.66 4.23 2.38
N TYR A 176 -10.75 4.64 2.99
CA TYR A 176 -10.94 5.99 3.48
C TYR A 176 -10.37 6.12 4.89
N ASN A 177 -9.21 6.76 5.00
CA ASN A 177 -8.58 7.08 6.26
C ASN A 177 -9.23 8.34 6.89
N LYS A 178 -9.80 8.19 8.09
CA LYS A 178 -10.40 9.30 8.87
C LYS A 178 -9.37 10.17 9.59
N TYR A 179 -8.08 9.83 9.55
CA TYR A 179 -7.02 10.50 10.31
C TYR A 179 -6.01 11.22 9.39
N PRO A 180 -5.56 12.44 9.76
CA PRO A 180 -6.08 13.25 10.86
C PRO A 180 -7.54 13.66 10.61
N ALA A 181 -8.26 13.98 11.68
CA ALA A 181 -9.65 14.40 11.58
C ALA A 181 -9.79 15.59 10.61
N CYS A 182 -10.77 15.51 9.73
CA CYS A 182 -11.11 16.56 8.78
C CYS A 182 -12.45 17.20 9.16
N ASP A 183 -12.79 18.30 8.48
CA ASP A 183 -14.13 18.88 8.62
C ASP A 183 -15.20 17.82 8.31
N ARG A 184 -16.19 17.70 9.20
CA ARG A 184 -17.19 16.65 9.13
C ARG A 184 -17.95 16.66 7.81
N LEU A 185 -18.34 17.83 7.31
CA LEU A 185 -19.11 17.95 6.06
C LEU A 185 -18.25 17.54 4.87
N ILE A 186 -16.98 17.96 4.85
CA ILE A 186 -16.02 17.56 3.81
C ILE A 186 -15.82 16.04 3.82
N CYS A 187 -15.63 15.46 5.01
CA CYS A 187 -15.42 14.03 5.17
C CYS A 187 -16.64 13.22 4.69
N GLU A 188 -17.86 13.60 5.11
CA GLU A 188 -19.11 12.93 4.71
C GLU A 188 -19.38 13.07 3.21
N ASP A 189 -19.19 14.25 2.63
CA ASP A 189 -19.40 14.49 1.20
C ASP A 189 -18.37 13.75 0.33
N THR A 190 -17.11 13.69 0.78
CA THR A 190 -16.05 12.91 0.10
C THR A 190 -16.42 11.43 0.02
N VAL A 191 -16.85 10.84 1.14
CA VAL A 191 -17.28 9.43 1.18
C VAL A 191 -18.48 9.20 0.26
N LYS A 192 -19.48 10.08 0.32
CA LYS A 192 -20.67 10.01 -0.54
C LYS A 192 -20.30 10.09 -2.03
N TYR A 193 -19.46 11.04 -2.41
CA TYR A 193 -19.01 11.22 -3.79
C TYR A 193 -18.25 10.00 -4.29
N LEU A 194 -17.26 9.52 -3.52
CA LEU A 194 -16.46 8.36 -3.91
C LEU A 194 -17.30 7.09 -4.01
N THR A 195 -18.30 6.91 -3.15
CA THR A 195 -19.25 5.79 -3.25
C THR A 195 -19.98 5.81 -4.60
N GLY A 196 -20.50 6.97 -5.00
CA GLY A 196 -21.14 7.15 -6.31
C GLY A 196 -20.17 6.90 -7.47
N TYR A 197 -18.95 7.41 -7.37
CA TYR A 197 -17.92 7.20 -8.40
C TYR A 197 -17.57 5.72 -8.59
N LEU A 198 -17.31 5.00 -7.50
CA LEU A 198 -16.96 3.58 -7.53
C LEU A 198 -18.10 2.75 -8.11
N SER A 199 -19.35 3.00 -7.70
CA SER A 199 -20.51 2.28 -8.25
C SER A 199 -20.62 2.37 -9.78
N LYS A 200 -20.16 3.47 -10.37
CA LYS A 200 -20.24 3.73 -11.82
C LYS A 200 -19.04 3.20 -12.59
N TYR A 201 -17.83 3.32 -12.03
CA TYR A 201 -16.58 3.08 -12.79
C TYR A 201 -15.73 1.92 -12.25
N HIS A 202 -15.93 1.53 -10.99
CA HIS A 202 -15.24 0.43 -10.31
C HIS A 202 -16.23 -0.39 -9.46
N PRO A 203 -17.26 -1.02 -10.07
CA PRO A 203 -18.38 -1.61 -9.33
C PRO A 203 -17.99 -2.77 -8.41
N ASN A 204 -16.81 -3.37 -8.62
CA ASN A 204 -16.27 -4.45 -7.79
C ASN A 204 -15.41 -3.93 -6.62
N ALA A 205 -15.04 -2.64 -6.62
CA ALA A 205 -14.22 -2.05 -5.57
C ALA A 205 -15.06 -1.83 -4.30
N ILE A 206 -14.52 -2.23 -3.16
CA ILE A 206 -15.16 -2.04 -1.86
C ILE A 206 -14.59 -0.79 -1.18
N LEU A 207 -15.45 0.17 -0.84
CA LEU A 207 -15.07 1.31 -0.02
C LEU A 207 -15.09 0.90 1.46
N LEU A 208 -13.91 0.86 2.09
CA LEU A 208 -13.75 0.61 3.51
C LEU A 208 -13.45 1.91 4.25
N ILE A 209 -14.13 2.12 5.37
CA ILE A 209 -13.85 3.23 6.27
C ILE A 209 -12.92 2.73 7.37
N MET A 210 -11.75 3.37 7.52
CA MET A 210 -10.83 3.10 8.62
C MET A 210 -11.18 4.04 9.77
N ASP A 211 -11.98 3.54 10.71
CA ASP A 211 -12.59 4.27 11.82
C ASP A 211 -11.92 4.05 13.18
N GLU A 212 -11.12 3.01 13.31
CA GLU A 212 -10.24 2.78 14.45
C GLU A 212 -8.79 2.67 13.96
N LEU A 213 -7.88 3.31 14.69
CA LEU A 213 -6.46 3.00 14.55
C LEU A 213 -6.28 1.60 15.16
N VAL A 214 -5.84 0.69 14.30
CA VAL A 214 -5.64 -0.75 14.56
C VAL A 214 -4.93 -1.00 15.87
#